data_AF-A0A3D4H7K1-F1
#
_entry.id   AF-A0A3D4H7K1-F1
#
_cell.length_a   1.000
_cell.length_b   1.000
_cell.length_c   1.000
_cell.angle_alpha   90.00
_cell.angle_beta   90.00
_cell.angle_gamma   90.00
#
_symmetry.space_group_name_H-M   'P 1'
#
loop_
_entity.id
_entity.type
_entity.pdbx_description
1 polymer ?
#
loop_
_entity_poly.entity_id
_entity_poly.type
_entity_poly.pdbx_seq_one_letter_code
_entity_poly.pdbx_strand_id
1 'polypeptide(L)' 'MLHLLAEINGNIASGLGVLGCGLGVGLVGSKAAEAVGRNPGASGKILVQAIIGMALAEGLGVMALFLAS' A
#
# COMPACT_ATOMS: atom_id res chain seq x y z
N MET A 1 22.89 21.92 -7.60
CA MET A 1 21.70 21.14 -8.03
C MET A 1 22.06 19.68 -8.36
N LEU A 2 23.10 19.40 -9.16
CA LEU A 2 23.53 18.00 -9.39
C LEU A 2 23.95 17.24 -8.12
N HIS A 3 24.53 17.94 -7.13
CA HIS A 3 24.96 17.31 -5.87
C HIS A 3 23.83 16.66 -5.05
N LEU A 4 22.58 17.13 -5.18
CA LEU A 4 21.44 16.66 -4.38
C LEU A 4 20.91 15.30 -4.85
N LEU A 5 21.00 15.03 -6.16
CA LEU A 5 20.72 13.71 -6.74
C LEU A 5 21.86 12.72 -6.48
N ALA A 6 23.10 13.21 -6.39
CA ALA A 6 24.28 12.41 -6.09
C ALA A 6 24.31 11.89 -4.63
N GLU A 7 23.52 12.48 -3.73
CA GLU A 7 23.39 12.04 -2.33
C GLU A 7 22.28 11.01 -2.11
N ILE A 8 21.42 10.74 -3.11
CA ILE A 8 20.41 9.69 -3.02
C ILE A 8 21.12 8.34 -3.07
N ASN A 9 21.20 7.70 -1.91
CA ASN A 9 21.88 6.42 -1.71
C ASN A 9 20.91 5.40 -1.07
N GLY A 10 21.19 4.10 -1.22
CA GLY A 10 20.34 3.02 -0.71
C GLY A 10 19.41 2.37 -1.77
N ASN A 11 18.51 1.50 -1.33
CA ASN A 11 17.69 0.69 -2.23
C ASN A 11 16.42 1.41 -2.69
N ILE A 12 16.55 2.19 -3.75
CA ILE A 12 15.45 2.96 -4.35
C ILE A 12 14.33 2.04 -4.84
N ALA A 13 14.64 0.84 -5.35
CA ALA A 13 13.65 -0.10 -5.84
C ALA A 13 12.74 -0.62 -4.71
N SER A 14 13.31 -0.99 -3.57
CA SER A 14 12.54 -1.32 -2.36
C SER A 14 11.71 -0.13 -1.87
N GLY A 15 12.30 1.07 -1.83
CA GLY A 15 11.60 2.28 -1.41
C GLY A 15 10.37 2.60 -2.27
N LEU A 16 10.52 2.53 -3.60
CA LEU A 16 9.42 2.73 -4.54
C LEU A 16 8.37 1.62 -4.46
N GLY A 17 8.79 0.37 -4.26
CA GLY A 17 7.88 -0.76 -4.11
C GLY A 17 6.99 -0.64 -2.87
N VAL A 18 7.56 -0.28 -1.72
CA VAL A 18 6.79 -0.06 -0.48
C VAL A 18 5.92 1.20 -0.57
N LEU A 19 6.39 2.25 -1.25
CA LEU A 19 5.57 3.45 -1.52
C LEU A 19 4.30 3.08 -2.32
N GLY A 20 4.45 2.30 -3.39
CA GLY A 20 3.32 1.82 -4.19
C GLY A 20 2.34 0.97 -3.38
N CYS A 21 2.86 0.09 -2.52
CA CYS A 21 2.05 -0.69 -1.58
C CYS A 21 1.24 0.21 -0.64
N GLY A 22 1.89 1.17 0.03
CA GLY A 22 1.23 2.07 0.98
C GLY A 22 0.10 2.88 0.34
N LEU A 23 0.29 3.33 -0.91
CA LEU A 23 -0.76 3.99 -1.69
C LEU A 23 -1.93 3.04 -1.99
N GLY A 24 -1.65 1.80 -2.40
CA GLY A 24 -2.67 0.79 -2.64
C GLY A 24 -3.51 0.48 -1.41
N VAL A 25 -2.85 0.26 -0.26
CA VAL A 25 -3.51 0.01 1.03
C VAL A 25 -4.36 1.21 1.45
N GLY A 26 -3.81 2.43 1.36
CA GLY A 26 -4.54 3.66 1.69
C GLY A 26 -5.79 3.87 0.83
N LEU A 27 -5.70 3.57 -0.47
CA LEU A 27 -6.85 3.63 -1.37
C LEU A 27 -7.94 2.63 -0.99
N VAL A 28 -7.58 1.37 -0.74
CA VAL A 28 -8.54 0.33 -0.30
C VAL A 28 -9.19 0.73 1.02
N GLY A 29 -8.41 1.17 2.01
CA GLY A 29 -8.92 1.62 3.30
C GLY A 29 -9.89 2.80 3.19
N SER A 30 -9.57 3.81 2.37
CA SER A 30 -10.46 4.96 2.16
C SER A 30 -11.80 4.55 1.55
N LYS A 31 -11.79 3.66 0.55
CA LYS A 31 -13.01 3.18 -0.11
C LYS A 31 -13.81 2.23 0.77
N ALA A 32 -13.15 1.43 1.59
CA ALA A 32 -13.82 0.64 2.62
C ALA A 32 -14.55 1.54 3.61
N ALA A 33 -13.91 2.60 4.12
CA ALA A 33 -14.53 3.53 5.06
C ALA A 33 -15.73 4.27 4.44
N GLU A 34 -15.61 4.74 3.19
CA GLU A 34 -16.74 5.34 2.45
C GLU A 34 -17.91 4.34 2.28
N ALA A 35 -17.62 3.08 1.93
CA ALA A 35 -18.62 2.05 1.74
C ALA A 35 -19.34 1.69 3.06
N VAL A 36 -18.60 1.60 4.17
CA VAL A 36 -19.19 1.38 5.51
C VAL A 36 -20.06 2.56 5.92
N GLY A 37 -19.61 3.79 5.69
CA GLY A 37 -20.40 5.00 5.98
C GLY A 37 -21.73 5.04 5.21
N ARG A 38 -21.74 4.55 3.97
CA ARG A 38 -22.96 4.43 3.15
C ARG A 38 -23.86 3.27 3.54
N ASN A 39 -23.29 2.15 3.97
CA ASN A 39 -24.04 0.97 4.38
C ASN A 39 -23.46 0.33 5.66
N PRO A 40 -23.82 0.85 6.84
CA PRO A 40 -23.26 0.39 8.11
C PRO A 40 -23.54 -1.10 8.40
N GLY A 41 -24.67 -1.63 7.93
CA GLY A 41 -25.05 -3.03 8.09
C GLY A 41 -24.17 -4.02 7.31
N ALA A 42 -23.40 -3.54 6.34
CA ALA A 42 -22.47 -4.36 5.56
C ALA A 42 -21.01 -4.29 6.06
N SER A 43 -20.75 -3.63 7.19
CA SER A 43 -19.39 -3.36 7.70
C SER A 43 -18.48 -4.59 7.77
N GLY A 44 -18.98 -5.71 8.29
CA GLY A 44 -18.21 -6.96 8.36
C GLY A 44 -17.81 -7.51 6.99
N LYS A 45 -18.71 -7.50 6.00
CA LYS A 45 -18.42 -7.97 4.64
C LYS A 45 -17.40 -7.07 3.94
N ILE A 46 -17.55 -5.75 4.12
CA ILE A 46 -16.63 -4.75 3.57
C ILE A 46 -15.24 -4.91 4.20
N LEU A 47 -15.16 -5.09 5.52
CA LEU A 47 -13.90 -5.30 6.22
C LEU A 47 -13.15 -6.54 5.69
N VAL A 48 -13.86 -7.66 5.49
CA VAL A 48 -13.25 -8.89 4.94
C VAL A 48 -12.67 -8.63 3.54
N GLN A 49 -13.44 -8.01 2.64
CA GLN A 49 -12.92 -7.67 1.30
C GLN A 49 -11.74 -6.69 1.36
N ALA A 50 -11.80 -5.69 2.25
CA ALA A 50 -10.75 -4.70 2.41
C ALA A 50 -9.45 -5.34 2.91
N ILE A 51 -9.52 -6.22 3.91
CA ILE A 51 -8.34 -6.94 4.43
C ILE A 51 -7.71 -7.78 3.32
N ILE A 52 -8.50 -8.50 2.52
CA ILE A 52 -7.98 -9.29 1.39
C ILE A 52 -7.29 -8.38 0.37
N GLY A 53 -7.93 -7.27 -0.01
CA GLY A 53 -7.35 -6.30 -0.95
C GLY A 53 -6.05 -5.67 -0.43
N MET A 54 -6.02 -5.27 0.84
CA MET A 54 -4.82 -4.72 1.49
C MET A 54 -3.72 -5.76 1.62
N ALA A 55 -4.04 -7.01 1.95
CA ALA A 55 -3.06 -8.09 2.04
C ALA A 55 -2.41 -8.41 0.69
N LEU A 56 -3.17 -8.35 -0.41
CA LEU A 56 -2.63 -8.51 -1.75
C LEU A 56 -1.69 -7.35 -2.14
N ALA A 57 -2.02 -6.12 -1.74
CA ALA A 57 -1.15 -4.96 -1.94
C ALA A 57 0.15 -5.06 -1.11
N GLU A 58 0.03 -5.41 0.18
CA GLU A 58 1.15 -5.66 1.10
C GLU A 58 2.05 -6.80 0.64
N GLY A 59 1.49 -7.87 0.07
CA GLY A 59 2.28 -8.96 -0.50
C GLY A 59 3.29 -8.49 -1.56
N LEU A 60 2.91 -7.53 -2.39
CA LEU A 60 3.82 -6.93 -3.38
C LEU A 60 4.89 -6.05 -2.72
N GLY A 61 4.52 -5.31 -1.67
CA GLY A 61 5.46 -4.49 -0.88
C GLY A 61 6.53 -5.34 -0.19
N VAL A 62 6.12 -6.47 0.41
CA VAL A 62 7.05 -7.45 0.99
C VAL A 62 7.96 -8.03 -0.09
N MET A 63 7.43 -8.42 -1.25
CA MET A 63 8.29 -8.88 -2.36
C MET A 63 9.31 -7.82 -2.79
N ALA A 64 8.93 -6.53 -2.85
CA ALA A 64 9.86 -5.45 -3.18
C ALA A 64 10.95 -5.23 -2.12
N LEU A 65 10.67 -5.48 -0.83
CA LEU A 65 11.68 -5.42 0.22
C LEU A 65 12.69 -6.56 0.14
N PHE A 66 12.22 -7.77 -0.16
CA PHE A 66 13.04 -8.98 -0.12
C PHE A 66 13.73 -9.34 -1.45
N LEU A 67 13.18 -8.91 -2.59
CA LEU A 67 13.71 -9.27 -3.91
C LEU A 67 14.56 -8.16 -4.53
N ALA A 68 14.31 -6.90 -4.16
CA ALA A 68 15.11 -5.80 -4.69
C ALA A 68 16.43 -5.61 -3.93
N SER A 69 16.64 -6.31 -2.81
CA SER A 69 17.83 -6.27 -1.95
C SER A 69 19.09 -6.77 -2.61
#